data_AF-A0A370LPZ9-F1
#
_entry.id   AF-A0A370LPZ9-F1
#
_cell.length_a   1.000
_cell.length_b   1.000
_cell.length_c   1.000
_cell.angle_alpha   90.00
_cell.angle_beta   90.00
_cell.angle_gamma   90.00
#
_symmetry.space_group_name_H-M   'P 1'
#
loop_
_entity.id
_entity.type
_entity.pdbx_description
1 polymer ?
#
loop_
_entity_poly.entity_id
_entity_poly.type
_entity_poly.pdbx_seq_one_letter_code
_entity_poly.pdbx_strand_id
1 'polypeptide(L)'
;MKGYLGEEPLPSYEGTPYEGYTAVDWALEFIGTYGQIDGSHHKQWALDQAARVLLGTPVQLNLAKWENGHEAYRFVTGKPSQAYLDWVEKMKDGDTYDYNEGIAP
;
A
#
# COMPACT_ATOMS: atom_id res chain seq x y z
N MET A 1 -10.13 14.48 -12.76
CA MET A 1 -9.48 14.71 -14.07
C MET A 1 -10.34 14.01 -15.14
N LYS A 2 -10.72 14.67 -16.24
CA LYS A 2 -11.53 14.04 -17.31
C LYS A 2 -10.62 13.22 -18.25
N GLY A 3 -11.19 12.21 -18.93
CA GLY A 3 -10.47 11.40 -19.92
C GLY A 3 -9.54 10.34 -19.32
N TYR A 4 -9.99 9.61 -18.29
CA TYR A 4 -9.21 8.50 -17.71
C TYR A 4 -9.18 7.32 -18.68
N LEU A 5 -7.98 6.88 -19.06
CA LEU A 5 -7.76 5.78 -20.01
C LEU A 5 -7.62 4.42 -19.32
N GLY A 6 -7.56 4.39 -17.99
CA GLY A 6 -7.32 3.19 -17.21
C GLY A 6 -5.95 3.20 -16.52
N GLU A 7 -5.68 2.11 -15.83
CA GLU A 7 -4.39 1.82 -15.21
C GLU A 7 -4.01 0.39 -15.52
N GLU A 8 -2.72 0.16 -15.71
CA GLU A 8 -2.18 -1.17 -16.02
C GLU A 8 -1.09 -1.52 -15.00
N PRO A 9 -1.05 -2.78 -14.51
CA PRO A 9 0.00 -3.22 -13.61
C PRO A 9 1.35 -3.27 -14.33
N LEU A 10 2.39 -2.76 -13.69
CA LEU A 10 3.76 -2.85 -14.15
C LEU A 10 4.39 -4.17 -13.69
N PRO A 11 5.15 -4.87 -14.57
CA PRO A 11 5.74 -6.16 -14.24
C PRO A 11 6.93 -6.05 -13.27
N SER A 12 7.54 -4.86 -13.18
CA SER A 12 8.64 -4.54 -12.27
C SER A 12 8.67 -3.04 -11.98
N TYR A 13 9.55 -2.63 -11.06
CA TYR A 13 9.81 -1.21 -10.77
C TYR A 13 10.94 -0.62 -11.64
N GLU A 14 11.53 -1.40 -12.55
CA GLU A 14 12.64 -0.97 -13.40
C GLU A 14 12.23 0.22 -14.29
N GLY A 15 13.06 1.25 -14.33
CA GLY A 15 12.79 2.49 -15.06
C GLY A 15 11.72 3.38 -14.43
N THR A 16 11.24 3.06 -13.22
CA THR A 16 10.29 3.89 -12.46
C THR A 16 11.00 4.65 -11.34
N PRO A 17 10.38 5.69 -10.75
CA PRO A 17 10.90 6.34 -9.54
C PRO A 17 11.09 5.39 -8.34
N TYR A 18 10.46 4.21 -8.38
CA TYR A 18 10.52 3.20 -7.32
C TYR A 18 11.55 2.10 -7.61
N GLU A 19 12.38 2.26 -8.64
CA GLU A 19 13.45 1.30 -8.93
C GLU A 19 14.40 1.19 -7.72
N GLY A 20 14.64 -0.04 -7.27
CA GLY A 20 15.50 -0.32 -6.12
C GLY A 20 14.85 -0.05 -4.75
N TYR A 21 13.57 0.31 -4.68
CA TYR A 21 12.87 0.45 -3.40
C TYR A 21 12.93 -0.85 -2.58
N THR A 22 13.30 -0.71 -1.31
CA THR A 22 13.26 -1.78 -0.31
C THR A 22 11.89 -1.82 0.38
N ALA A 23 11.68 -2.80 1.26
CA ALA A 23 10.48 -2.84 2.09
C ALA A 23 10.36 -1.61 3.02
N VAL A 24 11.49 -1.05 3.47
CA VAL A 24 11.46 0.15 4.31
C VAL A 24 11.03 1.37 3.50
N ASP A 25 11.54 1.52 2.28
CA ASP A 25 11.17 2.63 1.39
C ASP A 25 9.68 2.59 1.06
N TRP A 26 9.15 1.41 0.71
CA TRP A 26 7.72 1.23 0.48
C TRP A 26 6.86 1.52 1.71
N ALA A 27 7.28 1.06 2.90
CA ALA A 27 6.56 1.35 4.13
C ALA A 27 6.50 2.86 4.41
N LEU A 28 7.61 3.57 4.20
CA LEU A 28 7.67 5.03 4.32
C LEU A 28 6.85 5.73 3.24
N GLU A 29 6.79 5.20 2.02
CA GLU A 29 5.94 5.72 0.94
C GLU A 29 4.46 5.66 1.33
N PHE A 30 3.95 4.51 1.79
CA PHE A 30 2.57 4.39 2.27
C PHE A 30 2.27 5.39 3.41
N ILE A 31 3.16 5.53 4.38
CA ILE A 31 3.00 6.47 5.50
C ILE A 31 3.03 7.92 5.01
N GLY A 32 3.95 8.26 4.11
CA GLY A 32 4.12 9.61 3.58
C GLY A 32 2.95 10.05 2.69
N THR A 33 2.47 9.15 1.83
CA THR A 33 1.35 9.43 0.91
C THR A 33 0.01 9.48 1.63
N TYR A 34 -0.27 8.52 2.52
CA TYR A 34 -1.63 8.33 3.07
C TYR A 34 -1.75 8.68 4.55
N GLY A 35 -0.66 8.69 5.32
CA GLY A 35 -0.70 8.91 6.77
C GLY A 35 -1.15 10.32 7.21
N GLN A 36 -1.13 11.28 6.28
CA GLN A 36 -1.59 12.66 6.51
C GLN A 36 -3.08 12.88 6.19
N ILE A 37 -3.76 11.88 5.60
CA ILE A 37 -5.19 11.97 5.30
C ILE A 37 -5.98 11.89 6.61
N ASP A 38 -6.90 12.83 6.80
CA ASP A 38 -7.70 12.88 8.01
C ASP A 38 -8.79 11.79 8.02
N GLY A 39 -8.97 11.14 9.17
CA GLY A 39 -9.77 9.93 9.33
C GLY A 39 -9.01 8.83 10.07
N SER A 40 -9.50 8.45 11.26
CA SER A 40 -8.86 7.44 12.11
C SER A 40 -8.71 6.07 11.42
N HIS A 41 -9.73 5.66 10.65
CA HIS A 41 -9.71 4.39 9.91
C HIS A 41 -8.71 4.39 8.73
N HIS A 42 -8.46 5.55 8.12
CA HIS A 42 -7.46 5.70 7.04
C HIS A 42 -6.03 5.63 7.57
N LYS A 43 -5.79 6.20 8.76
CA LYS A 43 -4.49 6.11 9.43
C LYS A 43 -4.18 4.67 9.86
N GLN A 44 -5.19 3.96 10.37
CA GLN A 44 -5.07 2.53 10.67
C GLN A 44 -4.69 1.74 9.41
N TRP A 45 -5.37 2.01 8.29
CA TRP A 45 -5.06 1.37 7.01
C TRP A 45 -3.64 1.68 6.53
N ALA A 46 -3.19 2.93 6.59
CA ALA A 46 -1.84 3.30 6.16
C ALA A 46 -0.75 2.57 6.98
N LEU A 47 -0.97 2.44 8.31
CA LEU A 47 -0.08 1.67 9.18
C LEU A 47 -0.13 0.15 8.88
N ASP A 48 -1.32 -0.38 8.58
CA ASP A 48 -1.50 -1.77 8.17
C ASP A 48 -0.77 -2.07 6.86
N GLN A 49 -0.87 -1.19 5.86
CA GLN A 49 -0.13 -1.33 4.61
C GLN A 49 1.38 -1.34 4.83
N ALA A 50 1.90 -0.45 5.69
CA ALA A 50 3.31 -0.47 6.07
C ALA A 50 3.71 -1.79 6.74
N ALA A 51 2.89 -2.32 7.66
CA ALA A 51 3.15 -3.60 8.31
C ALA A 51 3.16 -4.76 7.31
N ARG A 52 2.21 -4.80 6.37
CA ARG A 52 2.16 -5.79 5.28
C ARG A 52 3.45 -5.80 4.49
N VAL A 53 3.92 -4.63 4.05
CA VAL A 53 5.16 -4.48 3.28
C VAL A 53 6.37 -4.97 4.06
N LEU A 54 6.52 -4.52 5.31
CA LEU A 54 7.65 -4.91 6.18
C LEU A 54 7.68 -6.41 6.46
N LEU A 55 6.52 -7.08 6.42
CA LEU A 55 6.38 -8.52 6.59
C LEU A 55 6.33 -9.28 5.26
N GLY A 56 6.75 -8.65 4.16
CA GLY A 56 6.99 -9.31 2.88
C GLY A 56 5.75 -9.48 1.99
N THR A 57 4.68 -8.74 2.24
CA THR A 57 3.59 -8.62 1.28
C THR A 57 4.08 -7.78 0.09
N PRO A 58 3.98 -8.28 -1.15
CA PRO A 58 4.47 -7.56 -2.32
C PRO A 58 3.66 -6.28 -2.57
N VAL A 59 4.32 -5.24 -3.08
CA VAL A 59 3.64 -4.03 -3.57
C VAL A 59 3.41 -4.14 -5.08
N GLN A 60 2.19 -3.88 -5.52
CA GLN A 60 1.83 -3.80 -6.93
C GLN A 60 1.88 -2.34 -7.35
N LEU A 61 2.56 -2.05 -8.46
CA LEU A 61 2.67 -0.72 -9.04
C LEU A 61 1.88 -0.68 -10.35
N ASN A 62 0.97 0.27 -10.47
CA ASN A 62 0.15 0.50 -11.66
C ASN A 62 0.51 1.86 -12.28
N LEU A 63 0.49 1.95 -13.60
CA LEU A 63 0.60 3.23 -14.31
C LEU A 63 -0.78 3.64 -14.81
N ALA A 64 -1.35 4.68 -14.19
CA ALA A 64 -2.60 5.30 -14.61
C ALA A 64 -2.34 6.35 -15.70
N LYS A 65 -3.19 6.38 -16.74
CA LYS A 65 -3.04 7.30 -17.88
C LYS A 65 -4.31 8.09 -18.19
N TRP A 66 -4.14 9.27 -18.78
CA TRP A 66 -5.23 10.14 -19.21
C TRP A 66 -5.04 10.62 -20.65
N GLU A 67 -6.15 10.96 -21.32
CA GLU A 67 -6.18 11.46 -22.71
C GLU A 67 -5.34 12.72 -22.93
N ASN A 68 -5.11 13.52 -21.89
CA ASN A 68 -4.29 14.73 -21.94
C ASN A 68 -2.77 14.46 -21.84
N GLY A 69 -2.35 13.19 -21.86
CA GLY A 69 -0.95 12.79 -21.72
C GLY A 69 -0.44 12.78 -20.27
N HIS A 70 -1.29 13.03 -19.28
CA HIS A 70 -0.91 12.86 -17.88
C HIS A 70 -0.74 11.38 -17.54
N GLU A 71 0.26 11.07 -16.72
CA GLU A 71 0.51 9.76 -16.17
C GLU A 71 0.74 9.86 -14.66
N ALA A 72 0.28 8.87 -13.91
CA ALA A 72 0.50 8.78 -12.47
C ALA A 72 0.76 7.33 -12.06
N TYR A 73 1.80 7.13 -11.26
CA TYR A 73 2.02 5.86 -10.60
C TYR A 73 1.06 5.71 -9.42
N ARG A 74 0.50 4.52 -9.27
CA ARG A 74 -0.37 4.13 -8.16
C ARG A 74 0.13 2.83 -7.60
N PHE A 75 0.05 2.65 -6.29
CA PHE A 75 0.56 1.45 -5.65
C PHE A 75 -0.43 0.92 -4.61
N VAL A 76 -0.43 -0.40 -4.44
CA VAL A 76 -1.29 -1.12 -3.49
C VAL A 76 -0.55 -2.36 -3.01
N THR A 77 -0.83 -2.84 -1.80
CA THR A 77 -0.29 -4.14 -1.39
C THR A 77 -1.06 -5.28 -2.06
N GLY A 78 -0.35 -6.33 -2.46
CA GLY A 78 -0.92 -7.51 -3.08
C GLY A 78 -1.51 -8.48 -2.08
N LYS A 79 -1.53 -9.78 -2.44
CA LYS A 79 -1.98 -10.83 -1.52
C LYS A 79 -1.11 -10.83 -0.25
N PRO A 80 -1.70 -10.74 0.96
CA PRO A 80 -0.94 -10.72 2.20
C PRO A 80 -0.02 -11.94 2.35
N SER A 81 1.19 -11.69 2.87
CA SER A 81 2.16 -12.73 3.18
C SER A 81 1.71 -13.56 4.39
N GLN A 82 2.20 -14.80 4.50
CA GLN A 82 1.92 -15.62 5.69
C GLN A 82 2.50 -14.99 6.96
N ALA A 83 3.68 -14.37 6.88
CA ALA A 83 4.30 -13.69 8.01
C ALA A 83 3.45 -12.53 8.54
N TYR A 84 2.78 -11.78 7.66
CA TYR A 84 1.80 -10.77 8.05
C TYR A 84 0.59 -11.40 8.74
N LEU A 85 0.01 -12.46 8.17
CA LEU A 85 -1.16 -13.14 8.76
C LEU A 85 -0.84 -13.71 10.16
N ASP A 86 0.32 -14.33 10.33
CA ASP A 86 0.78 -14.87 11.61
C ASP A 86 1.02 -13.75 12.64
N TRP A 87 1.49 -12.59 12.20
CA TRP A 87 1.67 -11.43 13.06
C TRP A 87 0.33 -10.82 13.47
N VAL A 88 -0.61 -10.65 12.54
CA VAL A 88 -1.97 -10.18 12.84
C VAL A 88 -2.65 -11.08 13.87
N GLU A 89 -2.52 -12.40 13.73
CA GLU A 89 -3.09 -13.34 14.71
C GLU A 89 -2.48 -13.18 16.10
N LYS A 90 -1.17 -12.91 16.20
CA LYS A 90 -0.53 -12.60 17.49
C LYS A 90 -0.99 -11.28 18.09
N MET A 91 -1.37 -10.30 17.25
CA MET A 91 -1.86 -9.00 17.70
C MET A 91 -3.31 -9.06 18.20
N LYS A 92 -4.08 -10.06 17.77
CA LYS A 92 -5.41 -10.38 18.31
C LYS A 92 -5.23 -11.09 19.65
N ASP A 93 -4.91 -10.31 20.69
CA ASP A 93 -4.92 -10.82 22.06
C ASP A 93 -6.37 -11.08 22.47
N GLY A 94 -6.72 -12.36 22.61
CA GLY A 94 -8.09 -12.89 22.61
C GLY A 94 -9.06 -12.37 23.67
N ASP A 95 -8.63 -11.46 24.55
CA ASP A 95 -9.47 -10.84 25.58
C ASP A 95 -9.41 -9.30 25.63
N THR A 96 -8.45 -8.63 24.96
CA THR A 96 -8.17 -7.20 25.23
C THR A 96 -8.07 -6.30 24.00
N TYR A 97 -7.54 -6.79 22.88
CA TYR A 97 -7.27 -5.97 21.69
C TYR A 97 -7.68 -6.70 20.41
N ASP A 98 -8.52 -6.06 19.61
CA ASP A 98 -8.79 -6.47 18.23
C ASP A 98 -7.81 -5.78 17.28
N TYR A 99 -7.43 -6.47 16.20
CA TYR A 99 -6.56 -5.91 15.17
C TYR A 99 -7.40 -5.30 14.05
N ASN A 100 -7.34 -3.97 13.91
CA ASN A 100 -8.09 -3.24 12.88
C ASN A 100 -7.19 -2.92 11.69
N GLU A 101 -7.48 -3.52 10.53
CA GLU A 101 -6.78 -3.32 9.25
C GLU A 101 -7.12 -1.97 8.58
N GLY A 102 -8.04 -1.20 9.16
CA GLY A 102 -8.51 0.08 8.65
C GLY A 102 -9.34 -0.03 7.37
N ILE A 103 -9.56 1.11 6.71
CA ILE A 103 -10.15 1.19 5.36
C ILE A 103 -9.28 2.07 4.45
N ALA A 104 -9.21 1.71 3.18
CA ALA A 104 -8.50 2.52 2.19
C ALA A 104 -9.13 3.92 2.09
N PRO A 105 -8.31 4.98 1.94
CA PRO A 105 -8.77 6.37 1.80
C PRO A 105 -9.45 6.67 0.47
#